data_AF-A0A833SJ80-F1
#
_entry.id   AF-A0A833SJ80-F1
#
_cell.length_a   1.000
_cell.length_b   1.000
_cell.length_c   1.000
_cell.angle_alpha   90.00
_cell.angle_beta   90.00
_cell.angle_gamma   90.00
#
_symmetry.space_group_name_H-M   'P 1'
#
loop_
_entity.id
_entity.type
_entity.pdbx_description
1 polymer ?
#
loop_
_entity_poly.entity_id
_entity_poly.type
_entity_poly.pdbx_seq_one_letter_code
_entity_poly.pdbx_strand_id
1 'polypeptide(L)'
;MRGLAGTSGLLSDKDMLTYERMGRIRDRNGQYFAYHVLQSIDLPERPANRERGLQRVDVSWCYLYRQLSPDWLGVFMLGDLNFDTVIPVSISSFIAAERVLSAGNFLRSARPSTSRR
;
A
#
# COMPACT_ATOMS: atom_id res chain seq x y z
N MET A 1 22.49 -27.05 -8.06
CA MET A 1 21.79 -26.97 -9.36
C MET A 1 20.84 -25.79 -9.32
N ARG A 2 21.07 -24.77 -10.16
CA ARG A 2 20.16 -23.64 -10.37
C ARG A 2 19.02 -24.13 -11.29
N GLY A 3 17.80 -24.23 -10.76
CA GLY A 3 16.60 -24.51 -11.55
C GLY A 3 16.15 -23.26 -12.30
N LEU A 4 15.73 -23.43 -13.55
CA LEU A 4 15.41 -22.37 -14.51
C LEU A 4 14.50 -21.28 -13.94
N ALA A 5 15.05 -20.07 -13.88
CA ALA A 5 14.33 -18.81 -13.76
C ALA A 5 13.70 -18.47 -15.11
N GLY A 6 12.42 -18.80 -15.27
CA GLY A 6 11.61 -18.40 -16.43
C GLY A 6 10.15 -18.28 -15.99
N THR A 7 9.56 -17.10 -16.24
CA THR A 7 8.13 -16.74 -16.12
C THR A 7 7.42 -16.79 -14.75
N SER A 8 7.90 -17.53 -13.75
CA SER A 8 7.13 -17.71 -12.49
C SER A 8 7.16 -16.53 -11.51
N GLY A 9 8.16 -15.64 -11.57
CA GLY A 9 8.33 -14.58 -10.58
C GLY A 9 7.39 -13.38 -10.73
N LEU A 10 7.03 -13.04 -11.98
CA LEU A 10 6.08 -11.96 -12.25
C LEU A 10 4.62 -12.41 -12.01
N LEU A 11 4.33 -13.68 -12.31
CA LEU A 11 2.98 -14.26 -12.24
C LEU A 11 2.64 -14.92 -10.89
N SER A 12 3.60 -15.06 -9.98
CA SER A 12 3.30 -15.58 -8.64
C SER A 12 2.42 -14.61 -7.87
N ASP A 13 1.50 -15.15 -7.07
CA ASP A 13 0.72 -14.36 -6.14
C ASP A 13 1.65 -13.68 -5.13
N LYS A 14 1.25 -12.51 -4.65
CA LYS A 14 2.04 -11.70 -3.72
C LYS A 14 1.28 -11.51 -2.42
N ASP A 15 1.94 -11.77 -1.29
CA ASP A 15 1.43 -11.42 0.04
C ASP A 15 2.24 -10.30 0.69
N MET A 16 1.63 -9.67 1.69
CA MET A 16 2.21 -8.60 2.49
C MET A 16 2.01 -8.95 3.97
N LEU A 17 3.05 -8.77 4.79
CA LEU A 17 2.94 -8.83 6.23
C LEU A 17 3.43 -7.50 6.79
N THR A 18 2.49 -6.66 7.20
CA THR A 18 2.75 -5.28 7.57
C THR A 18 2.34 -4.98 8.99
N TYR A 19 3.13 -4.16 9.66
CA TYR A 19 2.63 -3.37 10.77
C TYR A 19 1.97 -2.12 10.22
N GLU A 20 0.75 -1.83 10.67
CA GLU A 20 -0.02 -0.68 10.22
C GLU A 20 -0.35 0.25 11.38
N ARG A 21 -0.27 1.55 11.11
CA ARG A 21 -0.68 2.57 12.07
C ARG A 21 -1.42 3.70 11.37
N MET A 22 -2.60 4.01 11.88
CA MET A 22 -3.35 5.21 11.50
C MET A 22 -3.38 6.21 12.64
N GLY A 23 -3.55 7.48 12.30
CA GLY A 23 -3.72 8.52 13.29
C GLY A 23 -3.96 9.89 12.68
N ARG A 24 -3.85 10.93 13.51
CA ARG A 24 -4.00 12.31 13.11
C ARG A 24 -2.83 13.13 13.61
N ILE A 25 -2.37 14.05 12.79
CA ILE A 25 -1.35 15.04 13.12
C ILE A 25 -1.87 16.43 12.82
N ARG A 26 -1.23 17.44 13.39
CA ARG A 26 -1.53 18.84 13.17
C ARG A 26 -0.29 19.51 12.61
N ASP A 27 -0.43 20.25 11.51
CA ASP A 27 0.69 21.01 10.95
C ASP A 27 0.97 22.29 11.77
N ARG A 28 2.01 23.03 11.37
CA ARG A 28 2.39 24.30 12.04
C ARG A 28 1.31 25.38 11.94
N ASN A 29 0.42 25.28 10.95
CA ASN A 29 -0.69 26.21 10.74
C ASN A 29 -1.96 25.76 11.47
N GLY A 30 -1.89 24.67 12.22
CA GLY A 30 -3.02 24.13 12.95
C GLY A 30 -3.98 23.28 12.11
N GLN A 31 -3.65 22.92 10.87
CA GLN A 31 -4.48 22.08 10.01
C GLN A 31 -4.30 20.60 10.35
N TYR A 32 -5.40 19.85 10.33
CA TYR A 32 -5.39 18.42 10.59
C TYR A 32 -5.06 17.62 9.33
N PHE A 33 -4.18 16.65 9.49
CA PHE A 33 -3.97 15.57 8.53
C PHE A 33 -4.28 14.25 9.22
N ALA A 34 -4.95 13.34 8.53
CA ALA A 34 -4.93 11.93 8.91
C ALA A 34 -3.74 11.27 8.21
N TYR A 35 -3.13 10.28 8.86
CA TYR A 35 -2.06 9.50 8.26
C TYR A 35 -2.35 8.01 8.38
N HIS A 36 -1.80 7.24 7.45
CA HIS A 36 -1.73 5.78 7.50
C HIS A 36 -0.34 5.36 7.05
N VAL A 37 0.38 4.68 7.94
CA VAL A 37 1.71 4.14 7.66
C VAL A 37 1.62 2.62 7.69
N LEU A 38 2.25 1.99 6.72
CA LEU A 38 2.36 0.54 6.60
C LEU A 38 3.83 0.21 6.37
N GLN A 39 4.37 -0.70 7.16
CA GLN A 39 5.77 -1.13 7.05
C GLN A 39 5.83 -2.65 7.12
N SER A 40 6.55 -3.27 6.20
CA SER A 40 6.82 -4.71 6.24
C SER A 40 7.51 -5.09 7.54
N ILE A 41 7.07 -6.20 8.13
CA ILE A 41 7.66 -6.80 9.31
C ILE A 41 7.85 -8.30 9.09
N ASP A 42 8.81 -8.88 9.82
CA ASP A 42 9.04 -10.32 9.87
C ASP A 42 8.59 -10.89 11.20
N LEU A 43 7.82 -11.98 11.14
CA LEU A 43 7.37 -12.72 12.31
C LEU A 43 7.74 -14.20 12.15
N PRO A 44 8.43 -14.83 13.12
CA PRO A 44 8.80 -16.25 13.05
C PRO A 44 7.58 -17.18 12.84
N GLU A 45 6.41 -16.81 13.33
CA GLU A 45 5.17 -17.56 13.20
C GLU A 45 4.59 -17.50 11.77
N ARG A 46 5.03 -16.52 10.97
CA ARG A 46 4.56 -16.23 9.60
C ARG A 46 5.75 -16.05 8.64
N PRO A 47 6.58 -17.08 8.45
CA PRO A 47 7.76 -16.98 7.60
C PRO A 47 7.38 -16.70 6.14
N ALA A 48 8.17 -15.87 5.48
CA ALA A 48 7.99 -15.55 4.07
C ALA A 48 8.11 -16.80 3.18
N ASN A 49 7.39 -16.81 2.06
CA ASN A 49 7.53 -17.80 0.98
C ASN A 49 7.33 -19.27 1.41
N ARG A 50 6.56 -19.51 2.49
CA ARG A 50 6.23 -20.87 2.95
C ARG A 50 5.31 -21.61 1.99
N GLU A 51 4.39 -20.88 1.34
CA GLU A 51 3.42 -21.43 0.40
C GLU A 51 3.96 -21.37 -1.04
N ARG A 52 3.86 -22.48 -1.77
CA ARG A 52 4.36 -22.56 -3.14
C ARG A 52 3.54 -21.65 -4.05
N GLY A 53 4.21 -20.76 -4.76
CA GLY A 53 3.58 -19.82 -5.68
C GLY A 53 3.13 -18.51 -5.03
N LEU A 54 3.36 -18.34 -3.72
CA LEU A 54 3.16 -17.09 -3.00
C LEU A 54 4.53 -16.47 -2.68
N GLN A 55 4.68 -15.19 -3.00
CA GLN A 55 5.91 -14.45 -2.78
C GLN A 55 5.67 -13.21 -1.92
N ARG A 56 6.38 -13.12 -0.80
CA ARG A 56 6.35 -11.96 0.09
C ARG A 56 6.95 -10.75 -0.60
N VAL A 57 6.25 -9.63 -0.56
CA VAL A 57 6.79 -8.32 -0.97
C VAL A 57 7.21 -7.51 0.25
N ASP A 58 8.25 -6.71 0.06
CA ASP A 58 8.70 -5.74 1.05
C ASP A 58 8.13 -4.36 0.70
N VAL A 59 7.49 -3.71 1.67
CA VAL A 59 6.79 -2.44 1.48
C VAL A 59 7.09 -1.48 2.62
N SER A 60 7.19 -0.20 2.28
CA SER A 60 7.16 0.91 3.23
C SER A 60 6.35 2.03 2.62
N TRP A 61 5.15 2.28 3.15
CA TRP A 61 4.22 3.29 2.63
C TRP A 61 3.77 4.26 3.70
N CYS A 62 3.55 5.50 3.29
CA CYS A 62 2.97 6.56 4.07
C CYS A 62 1.91 7.29 3.25
N TYR A 63 0.70 7.35 3.78
CA TYR A 63 -0.40 8.16 3.26
C TYR A 63 -0.64 9.35 4.19
N LEU A 64 -0.87 10.51 3.57
CA LEU A 64 -1.40 11.69 4.23
C LEU A 64 -2.71 12.11 3.57
N TYR A 65 -3.73 12.29 4.39
CA TYR A 65 -5.06 12.71 3.96
C TYR A 65 -5.38 14.09 4.53
N ARG A 66 -5.85 14.98 3.66
CA ARG A 66 -6.27 16.35 4.03
C ARG A 66 -7.61 16.69 3.40
N GLN A 67 -8.56 17.15 4.20
CA GLN A 67 -9.80 17.70 3.66
C GLN A 67 -9.50 19.00 2.90
N LEU A 68 -9.87 19.07 1.62
CA LEU A 68 -9.71 20.28 0.78
C LEU A 68 -11.00 21.09 0.73
N SER A 69 -12.15 20.42 0.69
CA SER A 69 -13.50 20.99 0.79
C SER A 69 -14.45 19.90 1.31
N PRO A 70 -15.72 20.18 1.68
CA PRO A 70 -16.64 19.14 2.20
C PRO A 70 -16.71 17.87 1.33
N ASP A 71 -16.54 18.01 0.02
CA ASP A 71 -16.64 16.91 -0.95
C ASP A 71 -15.30 16.42 -1.49
N TRP A 72 -14.18 16.99 -1.06
CA TRP A 72 -12.86 16.66 -1.60
C TRP A 72 -11.83 16.37 -0.52
N LEU A 73 -11.16 15.23 -0.67
CA LEU A 73 -10.06 14.79 0.16
C LEU A 73 -8.80 14.72 -0.72
N GLY A 74 -7.78 15.48 -0.35
CA GLY A 74 -6.45 15.38 -0.94
C GLY A 74 -5.71 14.20 -0.31
N VAL A 75 -5.08 13.39 -1.15
CA VAL A 75 -4.29 12.23 -0.73
C VAL A 75 -2.87 12.41 -1.26
N PHE A 76 -1.90 12.37 -0.37
CA PHE A 76 -0.49 12.23 -0.70
C PHE A 76 -0.05 10.83 -0.29
N MET A 77 0.70 10.15 -1.16
CA MET A 77 1.30 8.86 -0.85
C MET A 77 2.79 8.92 -1.21
N LEU A 78 3.61 8.37 -0.33
CA LEU A 78 5.03 8.17 -0.55
C LEU A 78 5.43 6.79 -0.05
N GLY A 79 6.33 6.12 -0.76
CA GLY A 79 6.99 4.94 -0.25
C GLY A 79 7.59 4.06 -1.33
N ASP A 80 8.04 2.89 -0.89
CA ASP A 80 8.79 1.93 -1.67
C ASP A 80 8.06 0.57 -1.68
N LEU A 81 8.20 -0.14 -2.80
CA LEU A 81 7.69 -1.49 -2.98
C LEU A 81 8.75 -2.33 -3.69
N ASN A 82 9.31 -3.28 -2.97
CA ASN A 82 10.34 -4.18 -3.48
C ASN A 82 9.72 -5.55 -3.76
N PHE A 83 9.90 -5.99 -5.00
CA PHE A 83 9.61 -7.35 -5.41
C PHE A 83 10.93 -8.12 -5.42
N ASP A 84 10.95 -9.30 -4.82
CA ASP A 84 12.09 -10.23 -4.89
C ASP A 84 12.27 -10.85 -6.31
N THR A 85 11.68 -10.23 -7.34
CA THR A 85 11.75 -10.62 -8.75
C THR A 85 12.16 -9.45 -9.61
N VAL A 86 12.94 -9.76 -10.65
CA VAL A 86 13.31 -8.78 -11.66
C VAL A 86 12.08 -8.50 -12.52
N ILE A 87 11.51 -7.32 -12.33
CA ILE A 87 10.39 -6.82 -13.13
C ILE A 87 10.82 -5.55 -13.88
N PRO A 88 10.42 -5.40 -15.17
CA PRO A 88 10.65 -4.16 -15.90
C PRO A 88 10.03 -2.96 -15.18
N VAL A 89 10.73 -1.83 -15.17
CA VAL A 89 10.29 -0.59 -14.50
C VAL A 89 8.91 -0.12 -14.96
N SER A 90 8.54 -0.35 -16.22
CA SER A 90 7.20 0.00 -16.73
C SER A 90 6.09 -0.79 -16.03
N ILE A 91 6.33 -2.08 -15.77
CA ILE A 91 5.38 -2.96 -15.10
C ILE A 91 5.32 -2.62 -13.60
N SER A 92 6.47 -2.42 -12.95
CA SER A 92 6.50 -2.03 -11.53
C SER A 92 5.81 -0.68 -11.29
N SER A 93 6.01 0.29 -12.18
CA SER A 93 5.36 1.61 -12.12
C SER A 93 3.85 1.50 -12.30
N PHE A 94 3.38 0.67 -13.24
CA PHE A 94 1.96 0.43 -13.45
C PHE A 94 1.30 -0.20 -12.22
N ILE A 95 1.91 -1.25 -11.64
CA ILE A 95 1.40 -1.90 -10.42
C ILE A 95 1.37 -0.93 -9.24
N ALA A 96 2.44 -0.15 -9.05
CA ALA A 96 2.47 0.88 -8.02
C ALA A 96 1.33 1.90 -8.22
N ALA A 97 1.17 2.43 -9.44
CA ALA A 97 0.10 3.37 -9.79
C ALA A 97 -1.30 2.81 -9.52
N GLU A 98 -1.58 1.58 -9.93
CA GLU A 98 -2.83 0.86 -9.64
C GLU A 98 -3.13 0.80 -8.13
N ARG A 99 -2.12 0.47 -7.30
CA ARG A 99 -2.27 0.45 -5.84
C ARG A 99 -2.51 1.84 -5.26
N VAL A 100 -1.90 2.89 -5.82
CA VAL A 100 -2.20 4.28 -5.44
C VAL A 100 -3.64 4.64 -5.77
N LEU A 101 -4.10 4.29 -6.97
CA LEU A 101 -5.44 4.60 -7.45
C LEU A 101 -6.52 3.83 -6.68
N SER A 102 -6.26 2.57 -6.31
CA SER A 102 -7.20 1.79 -5.51
C SER A 102 -7.38 2.36 -4.10
N ALA A 103 -6.36 3.00 -3.52
CA ALA A 103 -6.49 3.77 -2.28
C ALA A 103 -7.58 4.85 -2.36
N GLY A 104 -7.76 5.46 -3.54
CA GLY A 104 -8.83 6.44 -3.79
C GLY A 104 -10.24 5.84 -3.75
N ASN A 105 -10.41 4.56 -4.09
CA ASN A 105 -11.70 3.89 -4.06
C ASN A 105 -12.16 3.59 -2.62
N PHE A 106 -11.24 3.23 -1.71
CA PHE A 106 -11.56 2.99 -0.30
C PHE A 106 -12.07 4.25 0.43
N LEU A 107 -11.65 5.43 0.00
CA LEU A 107 -12.07 6.69 0.63
C LEU A 107 -13.46 7.14 0.20
N ARG A 108 -13.95 6.69 -0.97
CA ARG A 108 -15.34 6.96 -1.41
C ARG A 108 -16.36 6.14 -0.62
N SER A 109 -16.02 4.91 -0.22
CA SER A 109 -16.91 4.04 0.55
C SER A 109 -16.99 4.39 2.04
N ALA A 110 -16.00 5.11 2.58
CA ALA A 110 -15.95 5.51 3.98
C ALA A 110 -16.76 6.77 4.34
N ARG A 111 -17.42 7.42 3.36
CA ARG A 111 -18.39 8.48 3.69
C ARG A 111 -19.56 7.82 4.45
N PRO A 112 -19.84 8.20 5.69
CA PRO A 112 -21.15 7.92 6.25
C PRO A 112 -22.13 8.60 5.30
N SER A 113 -23.15 7.87 4.86
CA SER A 113 -24.35 8.49 4.32
C SER A 113 -24.88 9.42 5.40
N THR A 114 -24.49 10.69 5.35
CA THR A 114 -25.11 11.71 6.17
C THR A 114 -26.54 11.76 5.70
N SER A 115 -27.42 11.03 6.41
CA SER A 115 -28.85 11.07 6.16
C SER A 115 -29.25 12.54 6.27
N ARG A 116 -29.69 13.12 5.15
CA ARG A 116 -30.48 14.34 5.19
C ARG A 116 -31.67 14.07 6.12
N ARG A 117 -31.66 14.69 7.29
CA ARG A 117 -32.89 15.05 8.01
C ARG A 117 -33.17 16.50 7.72
#